data_AF-A0A641IZS0-F1
#
_entry.id   AF-A0A641IZS0-F1
#
_cell.length_a   1.000
_cell.length_b   1.000
_cell.length_c   1.000
_cell.angle_alpha   90.00
_cell.angle_beta   90.00
_cell.angle_gamma   90.00
#
_symmetry.space_group_name_H-M   'P 1'
#
loop_
_entity.id
_entity.type
_entity.pdbx_description
1 polymer ?
#
loop_
_entity_poly.entity_id
_entity_poly.type
_entity_poly.pdbx_seq_one_letter_code
_entity_poly.pdbx_strand_id
1 'polypeptide(L)'
;MDICILEKPSMTSIEIAELVGSRPDNVKISIERLAKSGVIQLPALQVFEKINNLGLRRSVEAYVFEGEQGKRDSIIVVAQLSPEFTARLVDRWRELEEQVRQPLTEIEMIAAMAANAVQQQKRLHAVESKVSQVAETLEQIKKGNIPEGYIGYRQLAAKCGLTEAKCRNLVNAYRIPTDTHEFLTPEGVLSRRSIVALSPFMNAFNRMMSEAEHRGKRWYHPKMGQFQVIGWGGE
;
A
#
# COMPACT_ATOMS: atom_id res chain seq x y z
N MET A 1 9.62 -37.86 52.33
CA MET A 1 9.20 -36.98 51.23
C MET A 1 7.86 -37.51 50.80
N ASP A 2 6.80 -36.89 51.31
CA ASP A 2 5.43 -37.31 51.03
C ASP A 2 5.14 -37.04 49.55
N ILE A 3 4.82 -38.11 48.84
CA ILE A 3 4.31 -38.03 47.47
C ILE A 3 2.88 -37.51 47.61
N CYS A 4 2.71 -36.19 47.53
CA CYS A 4 1.39 -35.61 47.30
C CYS A 4 0.93 -36.09 45.92
N ILE A 5 0.13 -37.15 45.89
CA ILE A 5 -0.69 -37.46 44.72
C ILE A 5 -1.56 -36.23 44.54
N LEU A 6 -1.29 -35.44 43.50
CA LEU A 6 -2.17 -34.38 43.04
C LEU A 6 -3.47 -35.07 42.62
N GLU A 7 -4.41 -35.23 43.56
CA GLU A 7 -5.79 -35.60 43.23
C GLU A 7 -6.28 -34.59 42.20
N LYS A 8 -6.66 -35.10 41.03
CA LYS A 8 -7.18 -34.24 39.97
C LYS A 8 -8.49 -33.65 40.48
N PRO A 9 -8.67 -32.31 40.43
CA PRO A 9 -9.92 -31.71 40.85
C PRO A 9 -11.06 -32.28 40.01
N SER A 10 -12.13 -32.70 40.70
CA SER A 10 -13.29 -33.35 40.12
C SER A 10 -14.58 -32.68 40.57
N MET A 11 -15.63 -32.77 39.76
CA MET A 11 -16.99 -32.40 40.14
C MET A 11 -17.98 -33.44 39.61
N THR A 12 -18.97 -33.80 40.42
CA THR A 12 -19.98 -34.81 40.09
C THR A 12 -21.26 -34.16 39.55
N SER A 13 -22.06 -34.92 38.79
CA SER A 13 -23.38 -34.46 38.34
C SER A 13 -24.34 -34.15 39.49
N ILE A 14 -24.10 -34.68 40.69
CA ILE A 14 -24.91 -34.38 41.89
C ILE A 14 -24.55 -32.99 42.43
N GLU A 15 -23.25 -32.67 42.51
CA GLU A 15 -22.79 -31.33 42.91
C GLU A 15 -23.25 -30.27 41.91
N ILE A 16 -23.24 -30.57 40.60
CA ILE A 16 -23.81 -29.69 39.57
C ILE A 16 -25.31 -29.46 39.81
N ALA A 17 -26.06 -30.52 40.15
CA ALA A 17 -27.48 -30.44 40.41
C ALA A 17 -27.78 -29.53 41.61
N GLU A 18 -26.99 -29.65 42.68
CA GLU A 18 -27.06 -28.78 43.85
C GLU A 18 -26.72 -27.32 43.50
N LEU A 19 -25.64 -27.10 42.75
CA LEU A 19 -25.19 -25.77 42.31
C LEU A 19 -26.27 -25.01 41.53
N VAL A 20 -26.96 -25.70 40.61
CA VAL A 20 -27.97 -25.09 39.73
C VAL A 20 -29.41 -25.26 40.26
N GLY A 21 -29.57 -25.80 41.47
CA GLY A 21 -30.89 -26.03 42.08
C GLY A 21 -31.80 -26.96 41.27
N SER A 22 -31.22 -27.87 40.48
CA SER A 22 -31.95 -28.78 39.60
C SER A 22 -32.01 -30.20 40.16
N ARG A 23 -32.99 -30.99 39.68
CA ARG A 23 -33.03 -32.42 40.02
C ARG A 23 -31.85 -33.16 39.39
N PRO A 24 -31.15 -34.06 40.10
CA PRO A 24 -30.02 -34.82 39.55
C PRO A 24 -30.36 -35.58 38.26
N ASP A 25 -31.58 -36.10 38.12
CA ASP A 25 -32.03 -36.79 36.92
C ASP A 25 -32.07 -35.86 35.68
N ASN A 26 -32.50 -34.61 35.85
CA ASN A 26 -32.50 -33.62 34.76
C ASN A 26 -31.08 -33.27 34.31
N VAL A 27 -30.13 -33.25 35.26
CA VAL A 27 -28.70 -33.05 34.95
C VAL A 27 -28.15 -34.22 34.14
N LYS A 28 -28.43 -35.46 34.53
CA LYS A 28 -28.01 -36.67 33.78
C LYS A 28 -28.54 -36.66 32.35
N ILE A 29 -29.83 -36.39 32.17
CA ILE A 29 -30.46 -36.31 30.83
C ILE A 29 -29.77 -35.22 29.99
N SER A 30 -29.43 -34.09 30.59
CA SER A 30 -28.75 -32.99 29.89
C SER A 30 -27.33 -33.38 29.48
N ILE A 31 -26.57 -34.07 30.36
CA ILE A 31 -25.24 -34.60 30.06
C ILE A 31 -25.30 -35.56 28.88
N GLU A 32 -26.21 -36.54 28.91
CA GLU A 32 -26.36 -37.54 27.85
C GLU A 32 -26.74 -36.90 26.52
N ARG A 33 -27.65 -35.90 26.54
CA ARG A 33 -28.03 -35.15 25.35
C ARG A 33 -26.84 -34.38 24.76
N LEU A 34 -26.10 -33.66 25.60
CA LEU A 34 -24.94 -32.85 25.17
C LEU A 34 -23.81 -33.73 24.64
N ALA A 35 -23.58 -34.88 25.27
CA ALA A 35 -22.61 -35.88 24.81
C ALA A 35 -23.02 -36.47 23.47
N LYS A 36 -24.30 -36.81 23.30
CA LYS A 36 -24.85 -37.32 22.02
C LYS A 36 -24.75 -36.30 20.89
N SER A 37 -24.90 -35.01 21.18
CA SER A 37 -24.70 -33.94 20.20
C SER A 37 -23.22 -33.58 19.98
N GLY A 38 -22.28 -34.22 20.68
CA GLY A 38 -20.83 -33.96 20.55
C GLY A 38 -20.38 -32.62 21.15
N VAL A 39 -21.20 -31.97 21.97
CA VAL A 39 -20.87 -30.67 22.58
C VAL A 39 -19.90 -30.86 23.76
N ILE A 40 -20.05 -31.97 24.48
CA ILE A 40 -19.17 -32.41 25.57
C ILE A 40 -18.71 -33.85 25.33
N GLN A 41 -17.63 -34.26 25.98
CA GLN A 41 -17.27 -35.67 26.08
C GLN A 41 -18.15 -36.33 27.15
N LEU A 42 -18.65 -37.55 26.91
CA LEU A 42 -19.41 -38.28 27.92
C LEU A 42 -18.50 -38.54 29.14
N PRO A 43 -18.81 -38.02 30.34
CA PRO A 43 -17.99 -38.23 31.52
C PRO A 43 -18.09 -39.68 32.02
N ALA A 44 -17.16 -40.10 32.86
CA ALA A 44 -17.21 -41.43 33.45
C ALA A 44 -18.38 -41.53 34.43
N LEU A 45 -19.20 -42.57 34.29
CA LEU A 45 -20.24 -42.90 35.26
C LEU A 45 -19.61 -43.71 36.41
N GLN A 46 -19.74 -43.23 37.63
CA GLN A 46 -19.24 -43.92 38.82
C GLN A 46 -20.36 -44.13 39.85
N VAL A 47 -20.24 -45.20 40.64
CA VAL A 47 -21.19 -45.56 41.69
C VAL A 47 -20.64 -45.07 43.03
N PHE A 48 -21.43 -44.27 43.73
CA PHE A 48 -21.11 -43.74 45.05
C PHE A 48 -22.04 -44.32 46.10
N GLU A 49 -21.54 -44.59 47.30
CA GLU A 49 -22.40 -44.91 48.45
C GLU A 49 -22.92 -43.62 49.09
N LYS A 50 -24.23 -43.47 49.18
CA LYS A 50 -24.90 -42.37 49.90
C LYS A 50 -25.81 -42.95 50.97
N ILE A 51 -25.74 -42.40 52.17
CA ILE A 51 -26.68 -42.73 53.25
C ILE A 51 -27.97 -41.95 53.01
N ASN A 52 -29.10 -42.64 53.00
CA ASN A 52 -30.41 -41.98 52.87
C ASN A 52 -30.87 -41.38 54.21
N ASN A 53 -32.00 -40.67 54.20
CA ASN A 53 -32.58 -40.05 55.40
C ASN A 53 -33.03 -41.06 56.48
N LEU A 54 -32.94 -42.37 56.20
CA LEU A 54 -33.26 -43.47 57.11
C LEU A 54 -32.01 -44.20 57.62
N GLY A 55 -30.80 -43.69 57.35
CA GLY A 55 -29.54 -44.30 57.77
C GLY A 55 -29.10 -45.52 56.95
N LEU A 56 -29.80 -45.85 55.87
CA LEU A 56 -29.48 -46.98 55.01
C LEU A 56 -28.52 -46.56 53.88
N ARG A 57 -27.53 -47.40 53.60
CA ARG A 57 -26.62 -47.22 52.46
C ARG A 57 -27.36 -47.47 51.15
N ARG A 58 -27.23 -46.53 50.21
CA ARG A 58 -27.77 -46.63 48.87
C ARG A 58 -26.69 -46.29 47.85
N SER A 59 -26.55 -47.13 46.84
CA SER A 59 -25.71 -46.85 45.68
C SER A 59 -26.37 -45.78 44.80
N VAL A 60 -25.63 -44.73 44.47
CA VAL A 60 -26.06 -43.64 43.60
C VAL A 60 -25.03 -43.49 42.49
N GLU A 61 -25.50 -43.57 41.26
CA GLU A 61 -24.65 -43.34 40.09
C GLU A 61 -24.55 -41.84 39.81
N ALA A 62 -23.35 -41.33 39.54
CA ALA A 62 -23.13 -39.96 39.12
C ALA A 62 -22.04 -39.89 38.05
N TYR A 63 -22.19 -38.96 37.11
CA TYR A 63 -21.14 -38.65 36.15
C TYR A 63 -20.06 -37.83 36.83
N VAL A 64 -18.79 -38.16 36.59
CA VAL A 64 -17.62 -37.50 37.19
C VAL A 64 -16.86 -36.74 36.13
N PHE A 65 -16.72 -35.44 36.33
CA PHE A 65 -15.97 -34.52 35.49
C PHE A 65 -14.59 -34.31 36.12
N GLU A 66 -13.52 -34.71 35.44
CA GLU A 66 -12.14 -34.60 35.94
C GLU A 66 -11.21 -33.85 34.97
N GLY A 67 -10.26 -33.10 35.53
CA GLY A 67 -9.25 -32.36 34.75
C GLY A 67 -9.82 -31.21 33.92
N GLU A 68 -9.02 -30.67 33.00
CA GLU A 68 -9.40 -29.49 32.19
C GLU A 68 -10.60 -29.76 31.29
N GLN A 69 -10.70 -30.96 30.71
CA GLN A 69 -11.85 -31.35 29.88
C GLN A 69 -13.12 -31.44 30.72
N GLY A 70 -13.06 -32.09 31.90
CA GLY A 70 -14.18 -32.16 32.81
C GLY A 70 -14.62 -30.77 33.29
N LYS A 71 -13.67 -29.89 33.59
CA LYS A 71 -13.97 -28.50 33.96
C LYS A 71 -14.72 -27.76 32.86
N ARG A 72 -14.24 -27.78 31.61
CA ARG A 72 -14.93 -27.19 30.46
C ARG A 72 -16.34 -27.75 30.31
N ASP A 73 -16.46 -29.07 30.28
CA ASP A 73 -17.72 -29.74 29.98
C ASP A 73 -18.75 -29.53 31.09
N SER A 74 -18.31 -29.45 32.36
CA SER A 74 -19.17 -29.12 33.49
C SER A 74 -19.73 -27.69 33.42
N ILE A 75 -18.94 -26.70 32.98
CA ILE A 75 -19.39 -25.32 32.78
C ILE A 75 -20.46 -25.26 31.67
N ILE A 76 -20.28 -26.02 30.59
CA ILE A 76 -21.27 -26.11 29.50
C ILE A 76 -22.59 -26.69 30.01
N VAL A 77 -22.54 -27.75 30.82
CA VAL A 77 -23.74 -28.33 31.45
C VAL A 77 -24.46 -27.32 32.34
N VAL A 78 -23.71 -26.58 33.17
CA VAL A 78 -24.27 -25.51 34.02
C VAL A 78 -24.89 -24.40 33.18
N ALA A 79 -24.23 -23.95 32.11
CA ALA A 79 -24.74 -22.90 31.22
C ALA A 79 -26.06 -23.30 30.55
N GLN A 80 -26.21 -24.58 30.18
CA GLN A 80 -27.44 -25.12 29.59
C GLN A 80 -28.59 -25.23 30.61
N LEU A 81 -28.29 -25.47 31.88
CA LEU A 81 -29.26 -25.66 32.95
C LEU A 81 -29.65 -24.36 33.66
N SER A 82 -28.80 -23.32 33.61
CA SER A 82 -29.07 -22.00 34.17
C SER A 82 -28.98 -20.92 33.09
N PRO A 83 -29.98 -20.86 32.18
CA PRO A 83 -30.03 -19.82 31.15
C PRO A 83 -30.11 -18.41 31.74
N GLU A 84 -30.69 -18.23 32.92
CA GLU A 84 -30.77 -16.93 33.61
C GLU A 84 -29.39 -16.45 34.10
N PHE A 85 -28.53 -17.36 34.54
CA PHE A 85 -27.15 -17.02 34.86
C PHE A 85 -26.37 -16.63 33.60
N THR A 86 -26.55 -17.39 32.52
CA THR A 86 -25.93 -17.09 31.22
C THR A 86 -26.40 -15.74 30.67
N ALA A 87 -27.68 -15.41 30.79
CA ALA A 87 -28.23 -14.11 30.40
C ALA A 87 -27.58 -12.96 31.16
N ARG A 88 -27.47 -13.07 32.50
CA ARG A 88 -26.79 -12.06 33.33
C ARG A 88 -25.32 -11.86 32.95
N LEU A 89 -24.63 -12.93 32.58
CA LEU A 89 -23.25 -12.84 32.11
C LEU A 89 -23.18 -12.06 30.77
N VAL A 90 -24.09 -12.34 29.84
CA VAL A 90 -24.18 -11.61 28.57
C VAL A 90 -24.52 -10.14 28.79
N ASP A 91 -25.51 -9.84 29.63
CA ASP A 91 -25.92 -8.47 29.96
C ASP A 91 -24.75 -7.70 30.57
N ARG A 92 -23.99 -8.33 31.48
CA ARG A 92 -22.80 -7.71 32.08
C ARG A 92 -21.72 -7.38 31.04
N TRP A 93 -21.49 -8.25 30.06
CA TRP A 93 -20.55 -7.95 28.98
C TRP A 93 -21.03 -6.78 28.13
N ARG A 94 -22.33 -6.71 27.81
CA ARG A 94 -22.90 -5.57 27.08
C ARG A 94 -22.74 -4.26 27.83
N GLU A 95 -22.97 -4.25 29.14
CA GLU A 95 -22.73 -3.06 29.98
C GLU A 95 -21.27 -2.60 29.91
N LEU A 96 -20.32 -3.52 29.99
CA LEU A 96 -18.89 -3.22 29.89
C LEU A 96 -18.50 -2.72 28.50
N GLU A 97 -19.03 -3.34 27.45
CA GLU A 97 -18.82 -2.91 26.08
C GLU A 97 -19.36 -1.50 25.87
N GLU A 98 -20.57 -1.19 26.35
CA GLU A 98 -21.15 0.15 26.25
C GLU A 98 -20.32 1.20 27.01
N GLN A 99 -19.75 0.85 28.15
CA GLN A 99 -18.82 1.73 28.89
C GLN A 99 -17.53 2.01 28.12
N VAL A 100 -17.01 1.03 27.36
CA VAL A 100 -15.83 1.20 26.50
C VAL A 100 -16.19 1.94 25.21
N ARG A 101 -17.41 1.76 24.72
CA ARG A 101 -17.95 2.35 23.49
C ARG A 101 -18.32 3.82 23.64
N GLN A 102 -17.59 4.56 24.48
CA GLN A 102 -17.68 6.02 24.45
C GLN A 102 -17.21 6.50 23.07
N PRO A 103 -17.94 7.44 22.44
CA PRO A 103 -17.44 8.09 21.24
C PRO A 103 -16.07 8.69 21.55
N LEU A 104 -15.13 8.56 20.60
CA LEU A 104 -13.81 9.19 20.67
C LEU A 104 -13.96 10.59 21.24
N THR A 105 -13.19 10.91 22.27
CA THR A 105 -13.17 12.26 22.81
C THR A 105 -12.78 13.23 21.69
N GLU A 106 -13.19 14.49 21.79
CA GLU A 106 -12.89 15.51 20.78
C GLU A 106 -11.38 15.59 20.49
N ILE A 107 -10.55 15.35 21.52
CA ILE A 107 -9.09 15.27 21.44
C ILE A 107 -8.63 14.08 20.58
N GLU A 108 -9.18 12.89 20.78
CA GLU A 108 -8.83 11.70 20.01
C GLU A 108 -9.25 11.83 18.54
N MET A 109 -10.40 12.46 18.28
CA MET A 109 -10.85 12.76 16.91
C MET A 109 -9.90 13.72 16.21
N ILE A 110 -9.49 14.82 16.87
CA ILE A 110 -8.51 15.77 16.33
C ILE A 110 -7.17 15.08 16.06
N ALA A 111 -6.70 14.22 16.99
CA ALA A 111 -5.46 13.47 16.82
C ALA A 111 -5.50 12.53 15.60
N ALA A 112 -6.62 11.81 15.41
CA ALA A 112 -6.82 10.95 14.26
C ALA A 112 -6.87 11.74 12.93
N MET A 113 -7.55 12.89 12.92
CA MET A 113 -7.59 13.78 11.75
C MET A 113 -6.21 14.36 11.42
N ALA A 114 -5.45 14.80 12.43
CA ALA A 114 -4.10 15.31 12.25
C ALA A 114 -3.14 14.25 11.70
N ALA A 115 -3.20 13.02 12.21
CA ALA A 115 -2.38 11.91 11.71
C ALA A 115 -2.67 11.61 10.24
N ASN A 116 -3.95 11.57 9.86
CA ASN A 116 -4.37 11.39 8.48
C ASN A 116 -3.90 12.54 7.58
N ALA A 117 -4.02 13.79 8.03
CA ALA A 117 -3.57 14.95 7.28
C ALA A 117 -2.05 14.89 6.98
N VAL A 118 -1.23 14.54 7.98
CA VAL A 118 0.21 14.37 7.80
C VAL A 118 0.53 13.26 6.79
N GLN A 119 -0.19 12.15 6.84
CA GLN A 119 0.00 11.05 5.89
C GLN A 119 -0.36 11.47 4.46
N GLN A 120 -1.45 12.23 4.28
CA GLN A 120 -1.85 12.77 2.98
C GLN A 120 -0.81 13.76 2.46
N GLN A 121 -0.30 14.67 3.30
CA GLN A 121 0.73 15.62 2.92
C GLN A 121 2.02 14.93 2.44
N LYS A 122 2.45 13.87 3.13
CA LYS A 122 3.61 13.05 2.68
C LYS A 122 3.37 12.41 1.32
N ARG A 123 2.16 11.91 1.06
CA ARG A 123 1.80 11.34 -0.25
C ARG A 123 1.83 12.39 -1.35
N LEU A 124 1.27 13.58 -1.09
CA LEU A 124 1.27 14.69 -2.04
C LEU A 124 2.70 15.11 -2.39
N HIS A 125 3.58 15.32 -1.40
CA HIS A 125 4.98 15.64 -1.65
C HIS A 125 5.72 14.57 -2.45
N ALA A 126 5.47 13.29 -2.18
CA ALA A 126 6.07 12.21 -2.96
C ALA A 126 5.61 12.22 -4.43
N VAL A 127 4.33 12.55 -4.68
CA VAL A 127 3.79 12.70 -6.03
C VAL A 127 4.38 13.93 -6.71
N GLU A 128 4.42 15.08 -6.04
CA GLU A 128 5.03 16.32 -6.58
C GLU A 128 6.48 16.11 -6.99
N SER A 129 7.28 15.43 -6.17
CA SER A 129 8.67 15.10 -6.49
C SER A 129 8.78 14.23 -7.75
N LYS A 130 7.93 13.20 -7.89
CA LYS A 130 7.89 12.37 -9.10
C LYS A 130 7.47 13.17 -10.33
N VAL A 131 6.48 14.06 -10.21
CA VAL A 131 6.03 14.92 -11.31
C VAL A 131 7.15 15.85 -11.75
N SER A 132 7.92 16.42 -10.81
CA SER A 132 9.08 17.26 -11.14
C SER A 132 10.16 16.48 -11.89
N GLN A 133 10.48 15.25 -11.47
CA GLN A 133 11.42 14.38 -12.19
C GLN A 133 10.93 14.01 -13.60
N VAL A 134 9.63 13.72 -13.75
CA VAL A 134 9.04 13.45 -15.07
C VAL A 134 9.09 14.70 -15.96
N ALA A 135 8.81 15.88 -15.41
CA ALA A 135 8.91 17.14 -16.16
C ALA A 135 10.34 17.40 -16.65
N GLU A 136 11.35 17.15 -15.81
CA GLU A 136 12.76 17.29 -16.18
C GLU A 136 13.17 16.30 -17.27
N THR A 137 12.79 15.02 -17.15
CA THR A 137 13.07 14.02 -18.20
C THR A 137 12.37 14.37 -19.51
N LEU A 138 11.14 14.88 -19.47
CA LEU A 138 10.44 15.37 -20.66
C LEU A 138 11.16 16.56 -21.30
N GLU A 139 11.71 17.49 -20.52
CA GLU A 139 12.53 18.58 -21.07
C GLU A 139 13.82 18.07 -21.71
N GLN A 140 14.50 17.11 -21.07
CA GLN A 140 15.70 16.49 -21.62
C GLN A 140 15.42 15.74 -22.94
N ILE A 141 14.28 15.05 -23.03
CA ILE A 141 13.79 14.41 -24.26
C ILE A 141 13.48 15.47 -25.33
N LYS A 142 12.79 16.56 -24.98
CA LYS A 142 12.46 17.66 -25.91
C LYS A 142 13.71 18.36 -26.46
N LYS A 143 14.71 18.62 -25.61
CA LYS A 143 16.02 19.16 -26.04
C LYS A 143 16.82 18.11 -26.83
N GLY A 144 16.48 16.83 -26.66
CA GLY A 144 17.03 15.70 -27.37
C GLY A 144 18.53 15.59 -27.14
N ASN A 145 18.95 15.53 -25.87
CA ASN A 145 20.31 15.21 -25.37
C ASN A 145 21.53 15.64 -26.22
N ILE A 146 21.42 16.73 -26.99
CA ILE A 146 22.51 17.21 -27.85
C ILE A 146 23.66 17.66 -26.94
N PRO A 147 24.93 17.29 -27.22
CA PRO A 147 26.07 17.79 -26.47
C PRO A 147 26.07 19.31 -26.35
N GLU A 148 26.48 19.81 -25.20
CA GLU A 148 26.55 21.25 -24.95
C GLU A 148 27.40 21.95 -26.02
N GLY A 149 26.88 23.07 -26.55
CA GLY A 149 27.52 23.81 -27.64
C GLY A 149 27.20 23.31 -29.06
N TYR A 150 26.46 22.20 -29.22
CA TYR A 150 25.99 21.70 -30.51
C TYR A 150 24.48 21.94 -30.70
N ILE A 151 24.05 21.97 -31.96
CA ILE A 151 22.65 22.22 -32.34
C ILE A 151 22.29 21.46 -33.62
N GLY A 152 21.04 21.00 -33.73
CA GLY A 152 20.53 20.33 -34.94
C GLY A 152 20.19 21.31 -36.06
N TYR A 153 20.32 20.90 -37.33
CA TYR A 153 20.09 21.77 -38.50
C TYR A 153 18.74 22.48 -38.52
N ARG A 154 17.66 21.83 -38.08
CA ARG A 154 16.32 22.43 -38.02
C ARG A 154 16.25 23.61 -37.06
N GLN A 155 16.81 23.45 -35.85
CA GLN A 155 16.89 24.51 -34.85
C GLN A 155 17.85 25.62 -35.29
N LEU A 156 18.96 25.24 -35.92
CA LEU A 156 19.94 26.17 -36.48
C LEU A 156 19.34 27.07 -37.56
N ALA A 157 18.59 26.48 -38.51
CA ALA A 157 17.86 27.19 -39.55
C ALA A 157 16.83 28.19 -38.98
N ALA A 158 16.08 27.77 -37.95
CA ALA A 158 15.15 28.67 -37.26
C ALA A 158 15.89 29.83 -36.55
N LYS A 159 17.10 29.58 -36.03
CA LYS A 159 17.89 30.58 -35.30
C LYS A 159 18.57 31.60 -36.22
N CYS A 160 19.06 31.20 -37.38
CA CYS A 160 19.77 32.08 -38.31
C CYS A 160 18.91 32.57 -39.50
N GLY A 161 17.69 32.05 -39.67
CA GLY A 161 16.79 32.44 -40.75
C GLY A 161 17.16 31.89 -42.14
N LEU A 162 18.18 31.02 -42.23
CA LEU A 162 18.55 30.30 -43.45
C LEU A 162 17.73 29.01 -43.60
N THR A 163 17.64 28.49 -44.83
CA THR A 163 17.16 27.11 -45.05
C THR A 163 18.20 26.09 -44.57
N GLU A 164 17.77 24.90 -44.16
CA GLU A 164 18.71 23.85 -43.71
C GLU A 164 19.79 23.51 -44.75
N ALA A 165 19.43 23.53 -46.04
CA ALA A 165 20.37 23.31 -47.14
C ALA A 165 21.46 24.40 -47.16
N LYS A 166 21.10 25.67 -46.92
CA LYS A 166 22.08 26.75 -46.84
C LYS A 166 22.91 26.68 -45.55
N CYS A 167 22.35 26.24 -44.43
CA CYS A 167 23.13 25.94 -43.24
C CYS A 167 24.19 24.86 -43.53
N ARG A 168 23.84 23.77 -44.24
CA ARG A 168 24.80 22.73 -44.65
C ARG A 168 25.89 23.28 -45.57
N ASN A 169 25.53 24.14 -46.53
CA ASN A 169 26.51 24.79 -47.40
C ASN A 169 27.50 25.67 -46.62
N LEU A 170 27.02 26.44 -45.65
CA LEU A 170 27.88 27.28 -44.80
C LEU A 170 28.85 26.41 -43.99
N VAL A 171 28.32 25.35 -43.37
CA VAL A 171 29.12 24.37 -42.63
C VAL A 171 30.26 23.82 -43.47
N ASN A 172 29.97 23.40 -44.71
CA ASN A 172 30.99 22.89 -45.63
C ASN A 172 31.98 23.98 -46.09
N ALA A 173 31.49 25.17 -46.44
CA ALA A 173 32.31 26.26 -46.96
C ALA A 173 33.29 26.82 -45.92
N TYR A 174 32.92 26.80 -44.64
CA TYR A 174 33.73 27.30 -43.52
C TYR A 174 34.36 26.19 -42.67
N ARG A 175 34.19 24.92 -43.07
CA ARG A 175 34.68 23.73 -42.34
C ARG A 175 34.31 23.76 -40.85
N ILE A 176 33.04 24.07 -40.58
CA ILE A 176 32.52 24.14 -39.22
C ILE A 176 32.44 22.72 -38.64
N PRO A 177 32.86 22.48 -37.39
CA PRO A 177 32.78 21.16 -36.76
C PRO A 177 31.33 20.63 -36.73
N THR A 178 31.16 19.38 -37.15
CA THR A 178 29.91 18.63 -37.10
C THR A 178 30.11 17.29 -36.42
N ASP A 179 29.04 16.76 -35.86
CA ASP A 179 29.01 15.43 -35.25
C ASP A 179 27.68 14.73 -35.57
N THR A 180 27.59 13.44 -35.26
CA THR A 180 26.37 12.64 -35.38
C THR A 180 25.80 12.35 -34.00
N HIS A 181 24.55 12.77 -33.77
CA HIS A 181 23.87 12.56 -32.50
C HIS A 181 22.79 11.49 -32.62
N GLU A 182 22.82 10.52 -31.71
CA GLU A 182 21.80 9.48 -31.56
C GLU A 182 20.71 9.91 -30.58
N PHE A 183 19.45 9.77 -30.96
CA PHE A 183 18.30 10.12 -30.12
C PHE A 183 17.14 9.14 -30.31
N LEU A 184 16.30 8.99 -29.29
CA LEU A 184 15.07 8.19 -29.36
C LEU A 184 13.91 9.03 -29.91
N THR A 185 13.16 8.50 -30.88
CA THR A 185 11.89 9.11 -31.31
C THR A 185 10.79 8.88 -30.25
N PRO A 186 9.68 9.63 -30.29
CA PRO A 186 8.55 9.41 -29.37
C PRO A 186 8.00 7.97 -29.37
N GLU A 187 8.19 7.24 -30.46
CA GLU A 187 7.81 5.83 -30.63
C GLU A 187 8.87 4.85 -30.07
N GLY A 188 9.95 5.36 -29.47
CA GLY A 188 11.02 4.56 -28.88
C GLY A 188 12.08 4.04 -29.87
N VAL A 189 12.12 4.58 -31.10
CA VAL A 189 13.08 4.14 -32.13
C VAL A 189 14.38 4.93 -32.04
N LEU A 190 15.52 4.24 -31.99
CA LEU A 190 16.84 4.89 -32.07
C LEU A 190 17.05 5.47 -33.47
N SER A 191 17.27 6.78 -33.54
CA SER A 191 17.49 7.55 -34.77
C SER A 191 18.77 8.37 -34.68
N ARG A 192 19.33 8.73 -35.84
CA ARG A 192 20.56 9.55 -35.94
C ARG A 192 20.28 10.86 -36.65
N ARG A 193 20.87 11.94 -36.19
CA ARG A 193 20.85 13.25 -36.86
C ARG A 193 22.21 13.93 -36.83
N SER A 194 22.54 14.71 -37.85
CA SER A 194 23.74 15.54 -37.85
C SER A 194 23.53 16.80 -37.01
N ILE A 195 24.51 17.11 -36.18
CA ILE A 195 24.57 18.29 -35.32
C ILE A 195 25.81 19.14 -35.66
N VAL A 196 25.75 20.43 -35.35
CA VAL A 196 26.76 21.42 -35.73
C VAL A 196 27.18 22.21 -34.50
N ALA A 197 28.47 22.53 -34.37
CA ALA A 197 28.96 23.42 -33.31
C ALA A 197 28.40 24.84 -33.49
N LEU A 198 27.59 25.30 -32.52
CA LEU A 198 26.79 26.53 -32.65
C LEU A 198 27.64 27.79 -32.71
N SER A 199 28.62 27.94 -31.81
CA SER A 199 29.46 29.16 -31.75
C SER A 199 30.31 29.35 -33.02
N PRO A 200 31.06 28.32 -33.50
CA PRO A 200 31.76 28.40 -34.78
C PRO A 200 30.83 28.70 -35.95
N PHE A 201 29.63 28.10 -35.98
CA PHE A 201 28.63 28.39 -37.00
C PHE A 201 28.19 29.86 -36.98
N MET A 202 27.81 30.39 -35.81
CA MET A 202 27.32 31.77 -35.71
C MET A 202 28.41 32.79 -36.07
N ASN A 203 29.67 32.52 -35.72
CA ASN A 203 30.79 33.37 -36.11
C ASN A 203 30.98 33.39 -37.63
N ALA A 204 30.95 32.21 -38.26
CA ALA A 204 31.04 32.10 -39.72
C ALA A 204 29.83 32.73 -40.43
N PHE A 205 28.63 32.58 -39.86
CA PHE A 205 27.40 33.15 -40.39
C PHE A 205 27.44 34.68 -40.34
N ASN A 206 27.79 35.27 -39.19
CA ASN A 206 27.90 36.72 -39.03
C ASN A 206 28.97 37.29 -39.98
N ARG A 207 30.12 36.62 -40.09
CA ARG A 207 31.18 37.00 -41.03
C ARG A 207 30.68 36.96 -42.48
N MET A 208 30.09 35.84 -42.89
CA MET A 208 29.52 35.68 -44.22
C MET A 208 28.49 36.78 -44.52
N MET A 209 27.61 37.10 -43.57
CA MET A 209 26.61 38.14 -43.76
C MET A 209 27.22 39.54 -43.85
N SER A 210 28.31 39.83 -43.13
CA SER A 210 29.03 41.11 -43.25
C SER A 210 29.73 41.29 -44.61
N GLU A 211 30.10 40.18 -45.25
CA GLU A 211 30.75 40.15 -46.57
C GLU A 211 29.72 39.99 -47.72
N ALA A 212 28.43 39.79 -47.41
CA ALA A 212 27.40 39.51 -48.40
C ALA A 212 26.82 40.79 -49.02
N GLU A 213 26.61 40.75 -50.33
CA GLU A 213 25.95 41.84 -51.06
C GLU A 213 24.44 41.62 -51.08
N HIS A 214 23.68 42.66 -50.70
CA HIS A 214 22.23 42.65 -50.82
C HIS A 214 21.82 42.90 -52.27
N ARG A 215 21.08 41.95 -52.87
CA ARG A 215 20.63 41.98 -54.27
C ARG A 215 19.11 41.75 -54.36
N GLY A 216 18.32 42.79 -54.08
CA GLY A 216 16.86 42.75 -54.15
C GLY A 216 16.26 42.00 -52.96
N LYS A 217 15.56 40.87 -53.20
CA LYS A 217 15.00 40.02 -52.12
C LYS A 217 15.98 38.93 -51.62
N ARG A 218 17.22 38.94 -52.12
CA ARG A 218 18.22 37.88 -51.90
C ARG A 218 19.58 38.49 -51.60
N TRP A 219 20.42 37.69 -50.96
CA TRP A 219 21.81 37.99 -50.66
C TRP A 219 22.72 37.19 -51.59
N TYR A 220 23.87 37.75 -51.95
CA TYR A 220 24.91 37.06 -52.70
C TYR A 220 26.23 37.07 -51.93
N HIS A 221 26.89 35.92 -51.85
CA HIS A 221 28.23 35.81 -51.28
C HIS A 221 29.05 34.79 -52.10
N PRO A 222 30.34 35.05 -52.42
CA PRO A 222 31.14 34.19 -53.31
C PRO A 222 31.16 32.71 -52.89
N LYS A 223 31.23 32.43 -51.59
CA LYS A 223 31.22 31.05 -51.05
C LYS A 223 29.84 30.40 -50.91
N MET A 224 28.75 31.16 -51.03
CA MET A 224 27.39 30.71 -50.68
C MET A 224 26.36 30.90 -51.81
N GLY A 225 26.79 31.53 -52.91
CA GLY A 225 25.94 31.87 -54.05
C GLY A 225 24.82 32.82 -53.63
N GLN A 226 23.68 32.73 -54.31
CA GLN A 226 22.47 33.44 -53.92
C GLN A 226 21.74 32.71 -52.79
N PHE A 227 21.28 33.43 -51.77
CA PHE A 227 20.52 32.88 -50.65
C PHE A 227 19.54 33.91 -50.07
N GLN A 228 18.65 33.45 -49.20
CA GLN A 228 17.69 34.30 -48.48
C GLN A 228 17.85 34.03 -46.98
N VAL A 229 17.74 35.10 -46.18
CA VAL A 229 17.79 35.05 -44.73
C VAL A 229 16.58 35.78 -44.20
N ILE A 230 15.87 35.17 -43.27
CA ILE A 230 14.71 35.78 -42.60
C ILE A 230 15.20 36.45 -41.31
N GLY A 231 14.82 37.71 -41.08
CA GLY A 231 15.12 38.43 -39.84
C GLY A 231 16.56 38.93 -39.68
N TRP A 232 17.34 39.00 -40.77
CA TRP A 232 18.69 39.58 -40.76
C TRP A 232 18.70 40.97 -41.40
N GLY A 233 19.14 41.98 -40.64
CA GLY A 233 19.08 43.39 -41.05
C GLY A 233 17.62 43.84 -41.05
N GLY A 234 17.19 44.48 -39.96
CA GLY A 234 15.77 44.77 -39.71
C GLY A 234 15.13 45.62 -40.80
N GLU A 235 14.13 45.03 -41.46
CA GLU A 235 12.79 45.57 -41.71
C GLU A 235 11.79 44.43 -41.50
#